data_AF-A0A6J7CZJ7-F1
#
_entry.id   AF-A0A6J7CZJ7-F1
#
_cell.length_a   1.000
_cell.length_b   1.000
_cell.length_c   1.000
_cell.angle_alpha   90.00
_cell.angle_beta   90.00
_cell.angle_gamma   90.00
#
_symmetry.space_group_name_H-M   'P 1'
#
loop_
_entity.id
_entity.type
_entity.pdbx_description
1 polymer ?
#
loop_
_entity_poly.entity_id
_entity_poly.type
_entity_poly.pdbx_seq_one_letter_code
_entity_poly.pdbx_strand_id
1 'polypeptide(L)'
;MRNSMKIIYAVLLSFSIVGSAVGGSIPAHSSTSSLPTTWPKVPSIGFSSSDDSLLETKSYVTGLSYAEGATSGIYSRTVSCSTVDDVACAGADSLFAQMILLPCSSTVTEMCIESLEVSDAKGALRKATIGYESAGEKFPASKIRNTPAGGSASVWNVKESPNASGADEYAVSVSTTFQNYQNKGCTQYVTSPCGFTRGFRARVYPIIRTSSFEANQNCLWSEEQKCVKKVDFAPGSRAALTVRIDNSLTGFLFGRMKNVTLDLTSITPTSNLLRVEADPIDVPKIYAYVAKSDLSKYPKIEEYWKTRRQQLAASDFTSNETIDTGPAPEWAMTDFQAFDDLVKSGPLVTSIWRFGTQAGNGTGSKCFDDKTKLHGLVTTNAPTYLPNPPSFENGELAYKVAGAHHLEDGVTLFKGSYDLVLRTEFARCLYGFSNAPISAKISVVSTNGSTQDIATESLREDAARQWLYLSAKNFTFSAPTIKVKLMQDKPIVPAKEEVTKAPATSVAKKVITITCAKGKITKKYSGANPKCPSGYKKK
;
A
#
# COMPACT_ATOMS: atom_id res chain seq x y z
N MET A 1 74.63 -13.85 4.98
CA MET A 1 73.83 -12.96 5.86
C MET A 1 72.74 -12.33 4.99
N ARG A 2 71.53 -12.92 4.97
CA ARG A 2 70.31 -12.47 5.69
C ARG A 2 69.65 -11.26 4.98
N ASN A 3 68.80 -11.48 3.96
CA ASN A 3 67.33 -11.68 3.96
C ASN A 3 66.48 -10.38 3.84
N SER A 4 65.65 -10.34 2.78
CA SER A 4 64.26 -9.84 2.69
C SER A 4 64.02 -8.32 2.93
N MET A 5 63.06 -7.60 2.32
CA MET A 5 61.82 -7.92 1.63
C MET A 5 61.37 -6.64 0.89
N LYS A 6 60.91 -6.73 -0.36
CA LYS A 6 60.21 -5.64 -1.07
C LYS A 6 58.72 -5.74 -0.74
N ILE A 7 58.11 -4.66 -0.26
CA ILE A 7 56.65 -4.55 -0.12
C ILE A 7 56.15 -3.55 -1.17
N ILE A 8 55.36 -4.05 -2.11
CA ILE A 8 54.58 -3.29 -3.08
C ILE A 8 53.19 -3.07 -2.48
N TYR A 9 52.77 -1.82 -2.38
CA TYR A 9 51.39 -1.43 -2.05
C TYR A 9 50.50 -1.68 -3.27
N ALA A 10 49.61 -2.68 -3.18
CA ALA A 10 48.52 -2.88 -4.13
C ALA A 10 47.24 -2.27 -3.55
N VAL A 11 46.71 -1.26 -4.23
CA VAL A 11 45.41 -0.63 -3.99
C VAL A 11 44.32 -1.61 -4.43
N LEU A 12 43.57 -2.17 -3.48
CA LEU A 12 42.39 -2.98 -3.73
C LEU A 12 41.18 -2.07 -3.97
N LEU A 13 40.81 -1.89 -5.24
CA LEU A 13 39.47 -1.44 -5.64
C LEU A 13 38.47 -2.54 -5.28
N SER A 14 37.59 -2.29 -4.30
CA SER A 14 36.43 -3.12 -4.00
C SER A 14 35.33 -2.86 -5.02
N PHE A 15 35.29 -3.67 -6.08
CA PHE A 15 34.13 -3.81 -6.96
C PHE A 15 33.08 -4.70 -6.28
N SER A 16 31.92 -4.13 -6.00
CA SER A 16 30.70 -4.89 -5.68
C SER A 16 30.15 -5.48 -6.98
N ILE A 17 30.43 -6.75 -7.24
CA ILE A 17 29.73 -7.54 -8.27
C ILE A 17 28.96 -8.63 -7.54
N VAL A 18 27.64 -8.51 -7.56
CA VAL A 18 26.70 -9.58 -7.21
C VAL A 18 26.80 -10.63 -8.30
N GLY A 19 27.33 -11.80 -7.97
CA GLY A 19 27.38 -12.96 -8.84
C GLY A 19 26.62 -14.12 -8.21
N SER A 20 25.32 -14.21 -8.46
CA SER A 20 24.56 -15.45 -8.23
C SER A 20 24.76 -16.36 -9.44
N ALA A 21 25.68 -17.32 -9.31
CA ALA A 21 25.84 -18.38 -10.29
C ALA A 21 24.75 -19.45 -10.08
N VAL A 22 23.69 -19.38 -10.87
CA VAL A 22 22.85 -20.54 -11.22
C VAL A 22 22.96 -20.69 -12.74
N GLY A 23 23.58 -21.79 -13.17
CA GLY A 23 23.86 -22.09 -14.57
C GLY A 23 22.58 -22.26 -15.39
N GLY A 24 22.29 -21.24 -16.19
CA GLY A 24 21.25 -21.19 -17.21
C GLY A 24 21.12 -19.74 -17.63
N SER A 25 21.43 -19.41 -18.88
CA SER A 25 21.32 -18.06 -19.42
C SER A 25 19.84 -17.64 -19.45
N ILE A 26 19.37 -17.04 -18.35
CA ILE A 26 18.08 -16.36 -18.26
C ILE A 26 18.22 -15.04 -19.03
N PRO A 27 17.35 -14.73 -20.02
CA PRO A 27 17.37 -13.45 -20.72
C PRO A 27 17.34 -12.24 -19.76
N ALA A 28 18.01 -11.15 -20.11
CA ALA A 28 18.24 -10.00 -19.22
C ALA A 28 16.95 -9.36 -18.68
N HIS A 29 15.84 -9.48 -19.40
CA HIS A 29 14.52 -8.98 -18.99
C HIS A 29 13.70 -9.98 -18.15
N SER A 30 14.00 -11.28 -18.19
CA SER A 30 13.42 -12.24 -17.24
C SER A 30 14.12 -12.24 -15.88
N SER A 31 15.39 -11.82 -15.81
CA SER A 31 16.09 -11.61 -14.53
C SER A 31 15.53 -10.44 -13.71
N THR A 32 14.81 -9.51 -14.33
CA THR A 32 14.10 -8.42 -13.63
C THR A 32 12.71 -8.81 -13.17
N SER A 33 12.25 -10.04 -13.48
CA SER A 33 10.95 -10.53 -13.04
C SER A 33 10.89 -10.74 -11.54
N SER A 34 9.71 -10.56 -10.96
CA SER A 34 9.42 -10.95 -9.57
C SER A 34 9.31 -12.46 -9.36
N LEU A 35 9.21 -13.22 -10.45
CA LEU A 35 9.06 -14.68 -10.47
C LEU A 35 9.93 -15.33 -11.56
N PRO A 36 11.27 -15.15 -11.53
CA PRO A 36 12.15 -15.56 -12.63
C PRO A 36 12.10 -17.07 -12.90
N THR A 37 11.85 -17.89 -11.87
CA THR A 37 11.72 -19.35 -11.97
C THR A 37 10.43 -19.81 -12.65
N THR A 38 9.43 -18.94 -12.81
CA THR A 38 8.14 -19.28 -13.45
C THR A 38 8.15 -19.08 -14.97
N TRP A 39 9.14 -18.35 -15.48
CA TRP A 39 9.22 -18.05 -16.90
C TRP A 39 9.70 -19.26 -17.71
N PRO A 40 9.13 -19.49 -18.90
CA PRO A 40 9.56 -20.56 -19.76
C PRO A 40 10.93 -20.25 -20.36
N LYS A 41 11.65 -21.31 -20.77
CA LYS A 41 12.93 -21.17 -21.49
C LYS A 41 12.78 -20.63 -22.91
N VAL A 42 11.57 -20.73 -23.48
CA VAL A 42 11.29 -20.18 -24.81
C VAL A 42 11.08 -18.66 -24.71
N PRO A 43 11.49 -17.89 -25.73
CA PRO A 43 11.25 -16.45 -25.74
C PRO A 43 9.74 -16.14 -25.62
N SER A 44 9.39 -15.44 -24.56
CA SER A 44 7.99 -15.13 -24.21
C SER A 44 7.75 -13.64 -24.02
N ILE A 45 6.48 -13.26 -24.06
CA ILE A 45 6.02 -11.94 -23.59
C ILE A 45 4.97 -12.15 -22.51
N GLY A 46 4.94 -11.28 -21.51
CA GLY A 46 4.01 -11.39 -20.41
C GLY A 46 4.22 -10.32 -19.36
N PHE A 47 3.63 -10.55 -18.20
CA PHE A 47 3.80 -9.70 -17.04
C PHE A 47 3.88 -10.54 -15.75
N SER A 48 4.56 -10.01 -14.74
CA SER A 48 4.46 -10.47 -13.36
C SER A 48 4.19 -9.31 -12.41
N SER A 49 3.49 -9.60 -11.30
CA SER A 49 3.29 -8.65 -10.20
C SER A 49 3.56 -9.34 -8.87
N SER A 50 4.27 -8.62 -8.00
CA SER A 50 4.59 -9.07 -6.65
C SER A 50 4.70 -7.89 -5.69
N ASP A 51 4.42 -8.16 -4.42
CA ASP A 51 4.62 -7.23 -3.30
C ASP A 51 5.97 -7.44 -2.59
N ASP A 52 6.91 -8.19 -3.20
CA ASP A 52 8.31 -8.33 -2.77
C ASP A 52 9.13 -7.04 -2.97
N SER A 53 8.69 -5.92 -2.41
CA SER A 53 9.50 -4.69 -2.45
C SER A 53 10.63 -4.78 -1.45
N LEU A 54 11.85 -4.45 -1.88
CA LEU A 54 12.98 -4.22 -0.98
C LEU A 54 12.64 -3.12 0.04
N LEU A 55 13.06 -3.33 1.29
CA LEU A 55 12.86 -2.37 2.35
C LEU A 55 13.81 -1.18 2.15
N GLU A 56 13.24 0.02 2.08
CA GLU A 56 13.98 1.28 2.18
C GLU A 56 14.51 1.40 3.62
N THR A 57 15.77 1.02 3.86
CA THR A 57 16.36 1.02 5.22
C THR A 57 17.25 2.21 5.51
N LYS A 58 17.64 2.98 4.49
CA LYS A 58 18.62 4.07 4.62
C LYS A 58 18.16 5.32 3.91
N SER A 59 18.50 6.46 4.51
CA SER A 59 18.36 7.76 3.89
C SER A 59 19.48 7.97 2.87
N TYR A 60 19.19 8.76 1.85
CA TYR A 60 20.20 9.26 0.92
C TYR A 60 19.69 10.51 0.24
N VAL A 61 20.62 11.36 -0.20
CA VAL A 61 20.34 12.51 -1.05
C VAL A 61 21.23 12.41 -2.28
N THR A 62 20.64 12.58 -3.46
CA THR A 62 21.35 12.53 -4.73
C THR A 62 20.94 13.65 -5.67
N GLY A 63 21.94 14.24 -6.32
CA GLY A 63 21.77 15.10 -7.47
C GLY A 63 21.75 14.27 -8.75
N LEU A 64 20.76 14.50 -9.62
CA LEU A 64 20.56 13.80 -10.88
C LEU A 64 20.76 14.79 -12.04
N SER A 65 21.61 14.45 -13.00
CA SER A 65 21.79 15.23 -14.24
C SER A 65 21.37 14.40 -15.45
N TYR A 66 20.69 15.03 -16.41
CA TYR A 66 20.18 14.39 -17.62
C TYR A 66 21.19 14.52 -18.77
N ALA A 67 21.12 13.62 -19.74
CA ALA A 67 21.87 13.81 -20.99
C ALA A 67 21.34 15.04 -21.75
N GLU A 68 22.23 15.75 -22.44
CA GLU A 68 21.86 16.95 -23.21
C GLU A 68 20.82 16.59 -24.29
N GLY A 69 19.69 17.31 -24.31
CA GLY A 69 18.56 17.04 -25.21
C GLY A 69 17.62 15.90 -24.78
N ALA A 70 17.86 15.23 -23.64
CA ALA A 70 16.97 14.19 -23.15
C ALA A 70 15.68 14.78 -22.54
N THR A 71 14.53 14.41 -23.11
CA THR A 71 13.20 14.80 -22.60
C THR A 71 12.67 13.89 -21.49
N SER A 72 13.32 12.74 -21.22
CA SER A 72 12.97 11.85 -20.10
C SER A 72 14.03 10.78 -19.78
N GLY A 73 14.01 10.33 -18.52
CA GLY A 73 14.35 8.96 -18.10
C GLY A 73 15.82 8.56 -17.93
N ILE A 74 16.76 9.14 -18.65
CA ILE A 74 18.16 8.69 -18.61
C ILE A 74 19.06 9.70 -17.90
N TYR A 75 19.53 9.33 -16.69
CA TYR A 75 20.50 10.10 -15.94
C TYR A 75 21.89 9.87 -16.52
N SER A 76 22.57 10.95 -16.93
CA SER A 76 23.95 10.90 -17.42
C SER A 76 24.97 10.94 -16.27
N ARG A 77 24.58 11.49 -15.12
CA ARG A 77 25.43 11.63 -13.93
C ARG A 77 24.60 11.67 -12.65
N THR A 78 25.07 10.96 -11.62
CA THR A 78 24.56 11.06 -10.25
C THR A 78 25.64 11.59 -9.32
N VAL A 79 25.25 12.37 -8.31
CA VAL A 79 26.13 12.91 -7.28
C VAL A 79 25.51 12.61 -5.92
N SER A 80 26.26 12.05 -4.98
CA SER A 80 25.80 11.87 -3.60
C SER A 80 26.01 13.15 -2.80
N CYS A 81 25.04 13.49 -1.97
CA CYS A 81 25.01 14.73 -1.19
C CYS A 81 24.74 14.41 0.28
N SER A 82 25.34 15.15 1.19
CA SER A 82 25.22 14.96 2.64
C SER A 82 23.91 15.54 3.22
N THR A 83 23.26 16.42 2.45
CA THR A 83 21.99 17.06 2.78
C THR A 83 21.32 17.60 1.51
N VAL A 84 20.04 17.98 1.60
CA VAL A 84 19.31 18.65 0.51
C VAL A 84 19.80 20.06 0.21
N ASP A 85 20.60 20.63 1.12
CA ASP A 85 21.21 21.97 0.99
C ASP A 85 22.69 21.88 0.53
N ASP A 86 23.18 20.70 0.17
CA ASP A 86 24.59 20.47 -0.11
C ASP A 86 25.01 21.09 -1.45
N VAL A 87 26.04 21.92 -1.43
CA VAL A 87 26.62 22.56 -2.62
C VAL A 87 27.17 21.54 -3.62
N ALA A 88 27.50 20.32 -3.19
CA ALA A 88 27.89 19.24 -4.09
C ALA A 88 26.79 18.91 -5.13
N CYS A 89 25.52 19.11 -4.77
CA CYS A 89 24.37 18.91 -5.64
C CYS A 89 24.05 20.11 -6.53
N ALA A 90 24.75 21.25 -6.41
CA ALA A 90 24.33 22.51 -7.04
C ALA A 90 24.34 22.48 -8.58
N GLY A 91 25.16 21.62 -9.18
CA GLY A 91 25.24 21.45 -10.63
C GLY A 91 24.28 20.41 -11.22
N ALA A 92 23.45 19.75 -10.39
CA ALA A 92 22.50 18.76 -10.87
C ALA A 92 21.23 19.39 -11.45
N ASP A 93 20.53 18.67 -12.32
CA ASP A 93 19.25 19.11 -12.88
C ASP A 93 18.08 18.85 -11.94
N SER A 94 18.23 17.87 -11.05
CA SER A 94 17.27 17.50 -10.03
C SER A 94 17.97 17.06 -8.77
N LEU A 95 17.24 17.14 -7.68
CA LEU A 95 17.54 16.59 -6.39
C LEU A 95 16.49 15.52 -6.09
N PHE A 96 16.95 14.35 -5.68
CA PHE A 96 16.12 13.33 -5.09
C PHE A 96 16.65 13.04 -3.68
N ALA A 97 15.75 13.09 -2.70
CA ALA A 97 16.07 12.68 -1.34
C ALA A 97 15.07 11.63 -0.87
N GLN A 98 15.58 10.59 -0.21
CA GLN A 98 14.80 9.67 0.60
C GLN A 98 15.26 9.85 2.04
N MET A 99 14.36 10.28 2.93
CA MET A 99 14.62 10.44 4.36
C MET A 99 13.85 9.37 5.13
N ILE A 100 14.56 8.46 5.78
CA ILE A 100 14.00 7.53 6.76
C ILE A 100 13.88 8.27 8.08
N LEU A 101 12.64 8.44 8.55
CA LEU A 101 12.32 9.17 9.76
C LEU A 101 12.86 8.44 10.98
N LEU A 102 13.47 9.21 11.87
CA LEU A 102 14.02 8.72 13.13
C LEU A 102 12.91 8.53 14.18
N PRO A 103 13.12 7.70 15.22
CA PRO A 103 12.27 7.74 16.41
C PRO A 103 12.25 9.13 17.05
N CYS A 104 11.09 9.55 17.55
CA CYS A 104 10.95 10.85 18.21
C CYS A 104 11.82 10.91 19.47
N SER A 105 12.45 12.07 19.69
CA SER A 105 13.30 12.35 20.85
C SER A 105 13.23 13.82 21.24
N SER A 106 13.98 14.23 22.26
CA SER A 106 14.10 15.65 22.63
C SER A 106 14.70 16.53 21.53
N THR A 107 15.41 15.94 20.57
CA THR A 107 16.05 16.65 19.44
C THR A 107 15.35 16.40 18.10
N VAL A 108 14.50 15.38 18.01
CA VAL A 108 13.71 15.03 16.84
C VAL A 108 12.23 15.06 17.23
N THR A 109 11.61 16.24 17.08
CA THR A 109 10.27 16.51 17.62
C THR A 109 9.16 16.51 16.56
N GLU A 110 9.52 16.56 15.29
CA GLU A 110 8.64 16.62 14.12
C GLU A 110 9.09 15.57 13.09
N MET A 111 8.17 15.10 12.25
CA MET A 111 8.45 14.12 11.19
C MET A 111 9.25 12.92 11.74
N CYS A 112 8.69 12.24 12.74
CA CYS A 112 9.38 11.19 13.49
C CYS A 112 8.42 10.08 13.92
N ILE A 113 8.97 8.90 14.23
CA ILE A 113 8.20 7.73 14.68
C ILE A 113 7.92 7.88 16.18
N GLU A 114 6.64 8.03 16.55
CA GLU A 114 6.22 8.21 17.95
C GLU A 114 6.20 6.87 18.70
N SER A 115 5.57 5.85 18.11
CA SER A 115 5.47 4.54 18.74
C SER A 115 5.06 3.44 17.78
N LEU A 116 5.49 2.21 18.10
CA LEU A 116 4.93 0.97 17.59
C LEU A 116 4.16 0.26 18.71
N GLU A 117 3.02 -0.33 18.38
CA GLU A 117 2.31 -1.28 19.23
C GLU A 117 2.01 -2.56 18.45
N VAL A 118 2.14 -3.71 19.09
CA VAL A 118 1.78 -5.02 18.50
C VAL A 118 0.90 -5.78 19.48
N SER A 119 -0.10 -6.51 19.00
CA SER A 119 -1.01 -7.26 19.85
C SER A 119 -0.34 -8.50 20.45
N ASP A 120 -0.57 -8.75 21.72
CA ASP A 120 -0.26 -10.04 22.34
C ASP A 120 -1.23 -11.15 21.88
N ALA A 121 -0.99 -12.38 22.35
CA ALA A 121 -1.83 -13.53 22.03
C ALA A 121 -3.29 -13.40 22.51
N LYS A 122 -3.61 -12.42 23.38
CA LYS A 122 -4.98 -12.12 23.82
C LYS A 122 -5.63 -11.00 22.98
N GLY A 123 -4.93 -10.48 21.97
CA GLY A 123 -5.38 -9.41 21.09
C GLY A 123 -5.19 -8.00 21.67
N ALA A 124 -4.54 -7.86 22.83
CA ALA A 124 -4.33 -6.55 23.44
C ALA A 124 -3.04 -5.92 22.91
N LEU A 125 -3.11 -4.68 22.44
CA LEU A 125 -1.93 -3.94 21.97
C LEU A 125 -0.93 -3.70 23.10
N ARG A 126 0.35 -3.95 22.80
CA ARG A 126 1.50 -3.78 23.69
C ARG A 126 2.45 -2.79 23.05
N LYS A 127 2.79 -1.75 23.81
CA LYS A 127 3.69 -0.69 23.35
C LYS A 127 5.11 -1.23 23.27
N ALA A 128 5.75 -1.01 22.12
CA ALA A 128 7.13 -1.40 21.90
C ALA A 128 8.11 -0.44 22.59
N THR A 129 9.29 -0.95 22.92
CA THR A 129 10.44 -0.13 23.32
C THR A 129 11.41 -0.01 22.16
N ILE A 130 11.99 1.18 21.95
CA ILE A 130 13.04 1.37 20.95
C ILE A 130 14.26 0.55 21.37
N GLY A 131 14.73 -0.33 20.51
CA GLY A 131 15.98 -1.07 20.70
C GLY A 131 17.16 -0.26 20.18
N TYR A 132 17.21 -0.03 18.88
CA TYR A 132 18.30 0.69 18.22
C TYR A 132 17.88 1.19 16.84
N GLU A 133 18.73 1.99 16.21
CA GLU A 133 18.63 2.32 14.79
C GLU A 133 19.73 1.57 14.04
N SER A 134 19.37 0.95 12.91
CA SER A 134 20.33 0.23 12.06
C SER A 134 21.43 1.17 11.56
N ALA A 135 22.60 0.60 11.24
CA ALA A 135 23.74 1.39 10.80
C ALA A 135 23.49 2.12 9.46
N GLY A 136 23.71 3.44 9.46
CA GLY A 136 23.70 4.26 8.24
C GLY A 136 24.00 5.73 8.52
N GLU A 137 24.18 6.48 7.44
CA GLU A 137 24.49 7.90 7.49
C GLU A 137 23.30 8.72 8.03
N LYS A 138 23.61 9.85 8.65
CA LYS A 138 22.63 10.80 9.17
C LYS A 138 22.57 12.01 8.26
N PHE A 139 21.35 12.44 7.97
CA PHE A 139 21.07 13.59 7.13
C PHE A 139 20.36 14.65 7.99
N PRO A 140 20.91 15.88 8.08
CA PRO A 140 20.28 16.94 8.86
C PRO A 140 18.98 17.40 8.21
N ALA A 141 18.04 17.90 9.03
CA ALA A 141 16.83 18.55 8.55
C ALA A 141 17.15 19.88 7.86
N SER A 142 16.34 20.27 6.87
CA SER A 142 16.40 21.59 6.25
C SER A 142 15.12 22.36 6.52
N LYS A 143 15.23 23.47 7.27
CA LYS A 143 14.10 24.37 7.51
C LYS A 143 13.71 25.14 6.24
N ILE A 144 14.70 25.57 5.46
CA ILE A 144 14.49 26.36 4.23
C ILE A 144 13.73 25.55 3.19
N ARG A 145 14.05 24.25 3.09
CA ARG A 145 13.46 23.33 2.11
C ARG A 145 12.37 22.43 2.69
N ASN A 146 12.04 22.63 3.96
CA ASN A 146 11.04 21.87 4.71
C ASN A 146 11.24 20.34 4.58
N THR A 147 12.45 19.86 4.82
CA THR A 147 12.77 18.42 4.82
C THR A 147 13.17 17.96 6.23
N PRO A 148 12.74 16.78 6.66
CA PRO A 148 13.07 16.26 7.98
C PRO A 148 14.53 15.77 8.03
N ALA A 149 15.00 15.48 9.24
CA ALA A 149 16.22 14.71 9.42
C ALA A 149 15.99 13.27 8.95
N GLY A 150 17.02 12.67 8.36
CA GLY A 150 17.01 11.29 7.89
C GLY A 150 18.07 10.45 8.58
N GLY A 151 17.78 9.17 8.80
CA GLY A 151 18.77 8.17 9.19
C GLY A 151 18.48 6.83 8.54
N SER A 152 18.32 5.80 9.36
CA SER A 152 18.07 4.43 8.94
C SER A 152 16.87 3.82 9.67
N ALA A 153 16.47 2.63 9.26
CA ALA A 153 15.36 1.91 9.89
C ALA A 153 15.61 1.70 11.39
N SER A 154 14.57 1.86 12.19
CA SER A 154 14.60 1.64 13.64
C SER A 154 14.11 0.24 13.99
N VAL A 155 14.67 -0.36 15.04
CA VAL A 155 14.26 -1.65 15.55
C VAL A 155 13.63 -1.47 16.93
N TRP A 156 12.50 -2.13 17.12
CA TRP A 156 11.64 -2.03 18.28
C TRP A 156 11.41 -3.43 18.87
N ASN A 157 11.39 -3.53 20.19
CA ASN A 157 11.16 -4.78 20.93
C ASN A 157 9.76 -4.80 21.55
N VAL A 158 9.06 -5.94 21.41
CA VAL A 158 7.74 -6.20 22.03
C VAL A 158 7.73 -7.59 22.65
N LYS A 159 8.23 -7.72 23.89
CA LYS A 159 8.43 -9.02 24.56
C LYS A 159 7.15 -9.85 24.66
N GLU A 160 6.03 -9.19 24.90
CA GLU A 160 4.71 -9.80 25.06
C GLU A 160 4.04 -10.16 23.74
N SER A 161 4.65 -9.80 22.60
CA SER A 161 4.13 -10.03 21.26
C SER A 161 5.23 -10.55 20.33
N PRO A 162 5.74 -11.77 20.57
CA PRO A 162 6.73 -12.36 19.70
C PRO A 162 6.16 -12.56 18.29
N ASN A 163 7.01 -12.42 17.28
CA ASN A 163 6.70 -12.70 15.89
C ASN A 163 6.68 -14.21 15.60
N ALA A 164 6.41 -14.61 14.35
CA ALA A 164 6.24 -16.02 13.99
C ALA A 164 7.49 -16.88 14.23
N SER A 165 8.68 -16.29 14.34
CA SER A 165 9.91 -17.03 14.68
C SER A 165 10.15 -17.14 16.19
N GLY A 166 9.27 -16.57 17.03
CA GLY A 166 9.45 -16.48 18.47
C GLY A 166 10.36 -15.34 18.93
N ALA A 167 10.88 -14.52 18.01
CA ALA A 167 11.66 -13.33 18.35
C ALA A 167 10.72 -12.15 18.65
N ASP A 168 11.18 -11.15 19.40
CA ASP A 168 10.39 -9.99 19.80
C ASP A 168 10.73 -8.70 19.04
N GLU A 169 11.55 -8.81 17.99
CA GLU A 169 12.06 -7.67 17.23
C GLU A 169 11.20 -7.34 16.01
N TYR A 170 10.98 -6.04 15.81
CA TYR A 170 10.27 -5.46 14.67
C TYR A 170 11.07 -4.29 14.10
N ALA A 171 11.34 -4.32 12.80
CA ALA A 171 11.89 -3.19 12.06
C ALA A 171 10.77 -2.25 11.61
N VAL A 172 10.95 -0.95 11.85
CA VAL A 172 10.06 0.11 11.39
C VAL A 172 10.83 1.01 10.45
N SER A 173 10.33 1.15 9.23
CA SER A 173 10.81 2.12 8.26
C SER A 173 9.67 3.03 7.82
N VAL A 174 9.83 4.31 8.12
CA VAL A 174 8.96 5.37 7.62
C VAL A 174 9.80 6.26 6.74
N SER A 175 9.56 6.25 5.44
CA SER A 175 10.29 7.04 4.45
C SER A 175 9.47 8.21 3.97
N THR A 176 10.15 9.32 3.75
CA THR A 176 9.64 10.48 3.02
C THR A 176 10.55 10.77 1.84
N THR A 177 9.97 10.95 0.65
CA THR A 177 10.75 11.25 -0.55
C THR A 177 10.50 12.68 -1.00
N PHE A 178 11.52 13.30 -1.58
CA PHE A 178 11.49 14.68 -2.07
C PHE A 178 12.11 14.73 -3.45
N GLN A 179 11.38 15.24 -4.44
CA GLN A 179 11.88 15.36 -5.80
C GLN A 179 11.36 16.62 -6.49
N ASN A 180 12.24 17.35 -7.18
CA ASN A 180 11.94 18.63 -7.83
C ASN A 180 11.93 18.56 -9.38
N TYR A 181 11.94 17.37 -9.97
CA TYR A 181 11.88 17.06 -11.42
C TYR A 181 12.30 18.20 -12.37
N GLN A 182 13.55 18.13 -12.88
CA GLN A 182 14.15 19.03 -13.87
C GLN A 182 14.11 20.53 -13.53
N ASN A 183 13.92 20.90 -12.26
CA ASN A 183 13.99 22.28 -11.81
C ASN A 183 15.40 22.65 -11.31
N LYS A 184 16.28 23.08 -12.23
CA LYS A 184 17.64 23.55 -11.90
C LYS A 184 17.68 24.69 -10.88
N GLY A 185 16.61 25.50 -10.78
CA GLY A 185 16.55 26.58 -9.79
C GLY A 185 16.66 26.06 -8.35
N CYS A 186 16.09 24.89 -8.07
CA CYS A 186 16.19 24.27 -6.76
C CYS A 186 17.63 23.81 -6.42
N THR A 187 18.39 23.29 -7.37
CA THR A 187 19.75 22.81 -7.12
C THR A 187 20.75 23.97 -7.12
N GLN A 188 20.62 24.91 -8.05
CA GLN A 188 21.51 26.07 -8.17
C GLN A 188 21.46 27.00 -6.95
N TYR A 189 20.26 27.23 -6.39
CA TYR A 189 20.06 28.12 -5.24
C TYR A 189 19.84 27.33 -3.96
N VAL A 190 20.86 26.63 -3.47
CA VAL A 190 20.79 25.71 -2.30
C VAL A 190 20.19 26.37 -1.04
N THR A 191 20.33 27.68 -0.87
CA THR A 191 19.79 28.45 0.26
C THR A 191 18.38 29.02 0.05
N SER A 192 17.70 28.67 -1.04
CA SER A 192 16.34 29.12 -1.34
C SER A 192 15.31 28.00 -1.16
N PRO A 193 14.04 28.33 -0.84
CA PRO A 193 12.96 27.35 -0.82
C PRO A 193 12.86 26.61 -2.15
N CYS A 194 12.58 25.31 -2.08
CA CYS A 194 12.36 24.46 -3.24
C CYS A 194 11.00 23.77 -3.15
N GLY A 195 10.25 23.77 -4.27
CA GLY A 195 9.05 22.95 -4.40
C GLY A 195 9.42 21.48 -4.65
N PHE A 196 8.99 20.60 -3.77
CA PHE A 196 9.17 19.15 -3.93
C PHE A 196 7.83 18.45 -4.12
N THR A 197 7.78 17.51 -5.07
CA THR A 197 6.87 16.38 -4.99
C THR A 197 7.29 15.52 -3.82
N ARG A 198 6.34 15.21 -2.93
CA ARG A 198 6.56 14.46 -1.70
C ARG A 198 5.93 13.09 -1.79
N GLY A 199 6.66 12.08 -1.31
CA GLY A 199 6.13 10.75 -1.05
C GLY A 199 6.23 10.43 0.43
N PHE A 200 5.36 9.55 0.92
CA PHE A 200 5.39 9.02 2.27
C PHE A 200 5.10 7.53 2.22
N ARG A 201 5.89 6.71 2.92
CA ARG A 201 5.64 5.27 3.07
C ARG A 201 6.01 4.83 4.48
N ALA A 202 5.15 4.04 5.09
CA ALA A 202 5.33 3.48 6.41
C ALA A 202 5.18 1.96 6.36
N ARG A 203 6.12 1.25 6.98
CA ARG A 203 6.20 -0.21 6.95
C ARG A 203 6.65 -0.75 8.29
N VAL A 204 6.04 -1.86 8.71
CA VAL A 204 6.43 -2.61 9.91
C VAL A 204 6.75 -4.04 9.48
N TYR A 205 7.95 -4.50 9.84
CA TYR A 205 8.43 -5.83 9.53
C TYR A 205 8.86 -6.56 10.79
N PRO A 206 8.27 -7.71 11.11
CA PRO A 206 8.83 -8.62 12.08
C PRO A 206 10.18 -9.12 11.56
N ILE A 207 11.18 -9.19 12.44
CA ILE A 207 12.53 -9.58 12.05
C ILE A 207 13.11 -10.65 12.98
N ILE A 208 14.09 -11.38 12.45
CA ILE A 208 14.98 -12.25 13.21
C ILE A 208 16.43 -11.97 12.81
N ARG A 209 17.35 -12.13 13.74
CA ARG A 209 18.79 -12.11 13.48
C ARG A 209 19.32 -13.53 13.37
N THR A 210 20.06 -13.79 12.30
CA THR A 210 20.66 -15.11 12.03
C THR A 210 22.18 -15.00 11.92
N SER A 211 22.89 -16.03 12.37
CA SER A 211 24.35 -16.06 12.47
C SER A 211 25.08 -16.35 11.16
N SER A 212 24.38 -16.66 10.06
CA SER A 212 25.01 -17.00 8.79
C SER A 212 24.87 -15.90 7.74
N PHE A 213 26.00 -15.49 7.17
CA PHE A 213 26.06 -14.87 5.84
C PHE A 213 26.31 -15.97 4.82
N GLU A 214 25.27 -16.63 4.36
CA GLU A 214 25.39 -17.35 3.09
C GLU A 214 25.14 -16.35 1.96
N ALA A 215 25.88 -16.46 0.86
CA ALA A 215 25.88 -15.52 -0.26
C ALA A 215 24.52 -15.37 -1.00
N ASN A 216 23.46 -16.03 -0.52
CA ASN A 216 22.12 -16.03 -1.09
C ASN A 216 21.02 -15.80 -0.04
N GLN A 217 21.35 -15.32 1.17
CA GLN A 217 20.33 -15.02 2.17
C GLN A 217 19.80 -13.60 1.96
N ASN A 218 18.47 -13.46 1.82
CA ASN A 218 17.77 -12.18 1.65
C ASN A 218 17.82 -11.33 2.94
N CYS A 219 19.02 -10.87 3.31
CA CYS A 219 19.23 -9.98 4.46
C CYS A 219 18.66 -8.60 4.12
N LEU A 220 17.83 -8.06 5.01
CA LEU A 220 17.38 -6.68 4.94
C LEU A 220 18.56 -5.71 5.16
N TRP A 221 19.41 -6.04 6.14
CA TRP A 221 20.72 -5.44 6.36
C TRP A 221 21.58 -6.39 7.21
N SER A 222 22.83 -5.98 7.41
CA SER A 222 23.78 -6.65 8.27
C SER A 222 24.02 -5.84 9.53
N GLU A 223 24.04 -6.52 10.69
CA GLU A 223 24.30 -5.91 11.99
C GLU A 223 25.19 -6.86 12.80
N GLU A 224 26.34 -6.41 13.32
CA GLU A 224 27.25 -7.23 14.15
C GLU A 224 27.60 -8.61 13.56
N GLN A 225 27.87 -8.68 12.25
CA GLN A 225 28.09 -9.96 11.56
C GLN A 225 26.88 -10.93 11.60
N LYS A 226 25.66 -10.41 11.79
CA LYS A 226 24.40 -11.15 11.68
C LYS A 226 23.59 -10.62 10.51
N CYS A 227 22.86 -11.53 9.87
CA CYS A 227 21.89 -11.21 8.84
C CYS A 227 20.53 -10.95 9.49
N VAL A 228 19.99 -9.73 9.31
CA VAL A 228 18.62 -9.41 9.73
C VAL A 228 17.66 -9.79 8.61
N LYS A 229 16.68 -10.63 8.91
CA LYS A 229 15.72 -11.13 7.93
C LYS A 229 14.29 -10.78 8.31
N LYS A 230 13.45 -10.53 7.32
CA LYS A 230 12.00 -10.49 7.49
C LYS A 230 11.49 -11.87 7.90
N VAL A 231 10.61 -11.91 8.88
CA VAL A 231 9.75 -13.06 9.20
C VAL A 231 8.30 -12.61 9.26
N ASP A 232 7.38 -13.55 9.39
CA ASP A 232 5.96 -13.24 9.50
C ASP A 232 5.59 -12.73 10.89
N PHE A 233 4.51 -11.95 10.95
CA PHE A 233 3.85 -11.68 12.22
C PHE A 233 3.28 -12.99 12.77
N ALA A 234 3.17 -13.12 14.09
CA ALA A 234 2.48 -14.26 14.67
C ALA A 234 1.02 -14.31 14.16
N PRO A 235 0.42 -15.50 13.99
CA PRO A 235 -0.96 -15.63 13.53
C PRO A 235 -1.93 -14.79 14.37
N GLY A 236 -2.81 -14.04 13.71
CA GLY A 236 -3.78 -13.16 14.37
C GLY A 236 -3.21 -11.86 14.95
N SER A 237 -1.94 -11.54 14.67
CA SER A 237 -1.34 -10.27 15.10
C SER A 237 -2.05 -9.06 14.50
N ARG A 238 -2.01 -7.97 15.26
CA ARG A 238 -2.43 -6.63 14.87
C ARG A 238 -1.35 -5.65 15.29
N ALA A 239 -1.05 -4.69 14.41
CA ALA A 239 -0.03 -3.68 14.68
C ALA A 239 -0.61 -2.27 14.54
N ALA A 240 -0.13 -1.35 15.38
CA ALA A 240 -0.40 0.07 15.29
C ALA A 240 0.90 0.86 15.20
N LEU A 241 1.03 1.69 14.17
CA LEU A 241 2.14 2.61 14.03
C LEU A 241 1.63 4.03 14.20
N THR A 242 2.31 4.80 15.06
CA THR A 242 2.03 6.22 15.28
C THR A 242 3.23 7.04 14.84
N VAL A 243 2.99 8.05 14.00
CA VAL A 243 4.01 8.92 13.41
C VAL A 243 3.60 10.38 13.58
N ARG A 244 4.52 11.25 13.98
CA ARG A 244 4.35 12.69 13.88
C ARG A 244 4.62 13.11 12.44
N ILE A 245 3.64 13.71 11.80
CA ILE A 245 3.72 14.15 10.40
C ILE A 245 3.35 15.63 10.30
N ASP A 246 3.86 16.31 9.28
CA ASP A 246 3.43 17.67 8.96
C ASP A 246 2.11 17.65 8.18
N ASN A 247 1.54 18.84 7.94
CA ASN A 247 0.31 18.98 7.14
C ASN A 247 0.54 18.78 5.63
N SER A 248 1.75 18.42 5.18
CA SER A 248 2.01 18.17 3.76
C SER A 248 1.48 16.81 3.30
N LEU A 249 1.22 15.88 4.24
CA LEU A 249 0.58 14.60 3.94
C LEU A 249 -0.93 14.76 3.75
N THR A 250 -1.37 14.79 2.49
CA THR A 250 -2.77 15.05 2.11
C THR A 250 -3.27 14.04 1.09
N GLY A 251 -4.55 14.10 0.74
CA GLY A 251 -5.16 13.20 -0.25
C GLY A 251 -5.39 11.78 0.28
N PHE A 252 -5.06 10.76 -0.49
CA PHE A 252 -5.29 9.35 -0.11
C PHE A 252 -3.99 8.63 0.22
N LEU A 253 -4.07 7.78 1.24
CA LEU A 253 -3.11 6.74 1.51
C LEU A 253 -3.58 5.42 0.90
N PHE A 254 -2.62 4.54 0.62
CA PHE A 254 -2.82 3.22 0.06
C PHE A 254 -2.00 2.21 0.85
N GLY A 255 -2.52 1.00 1.08
CA GLY A 255 -1.82 0.02 1.90
C GLY A 255 -2.13 -1.44 1.61
N ARG A 256 -1.28 -2.28 2.22
CA ARG A 256 -1.40 -3.74 2.25
C ARG A 256 -1.60 -4.17 3.70
N MET A 257 -2.84 -4.06 4.14
CA MET A 257 -3.30 -4.40 5.49
C MET A 257 -4.81 -4.67 5.42
N LYS A 258 -5.40 -5.25 6.47
CA LYS A 258 -6.86 -5.40 6.61
C LYS A 258 -7.36 -4.95 7.98
N ASN A 259 -8.66 -4.74 8.10
CA ASN A 259 -9.34 -4.35 9.34
C ASN A 259 -8.76 -3.05 9.91
N VAL A 260 -8.65 -2.04 9.05
CA VAL A 260 -7.89 -0.82 9.34
C VAL A 260 -8.67 0.16 10.22
N THR A 261 -7.97 0.76 11.18
CA THR A 261 -8.39 1.97 11.90
C THR A 261 -7.35 3.06 11.66
N LEU A 262 -7.81 4.29 11.41
CA LEU A 262 -6.95 5.45 11.16
C LEU A 262 -7.38 6.58 12.08
N ASP A 263 -6.41 7.22 12.72
CA ASP A 263 -6.62 8.40 13.54
C ASP A 263 -5.63 9.50 13.14
N LEU A 264 -6.08 10.75 13.16
CA LEU A 264 -5.27 11.91 12.82
C LEU A 264 -5.59 13.04 13.78
N THR A 265 -4.71 13.25 14.74
CA THR A 265 -4.90 14.22 15.82
C THR A 265 -3.93 15.38 15.64
N SER A 266 -4.42 16.62 15.61
CA SER A 266 -3.53 17.78 15.54
C SER A 266 -2.67 17.89 16.81
N ILE A 267 -1.36 18.08 16.62
CA ILE A 267 -0.41 18.36 17.69
C ILE A 267 -0.17 19.88 17.75
N THR A 268 0.09 20.46 16.59
CA THR A 268 0.28 21.90 16.38
C THR A 268 -0.50 22.33 15.12
N PRO A 269 -0.60 23.63 14.81
CA PRO A 269 -1.20 24.07 13.55
C PRO A 269 -0.53 23.50 12.29
N THR A 270 0.71 23.02 12.38
CA THR A 270 1.52 22.53 11.25
C THR A 270 1.84 21.03 11.32
N SER A 271 1.46 20.34 12.40
CA SER A 271 1.79 18.93 12.61
C SER A 271 0.66 18.13 13.26
N ASN A 272 0.60 16.86 12.87
CA ASN A 272 -0.40 15.89 13.31
C ASN A 272 0.27 14.61 13.83
N LEU A 273 -0.47 13.89 14.64
CA LEU A 273 -0.20 12.54 15.06
C LEU A 273 -1.06 11.60 14.20
N LEU A 274 -0.43 10.91 13.24
CA LEU A 274 -1.08 9.91 12.42
C LEU A 274 -0.89 8.53 13.06
N ARG A 275 -1.98 7.88 13.45
CA ARG A 275 -2.00 6.51 13.95
C ARG A 275 -2.75 5.62 12.97
N VAL A 276 -2.10 4.56 12.49
CA VAL A 276 -2.72 3.54 11.65
C VAL A 276 -2.59 2.19 12.34
N GLU A 277 -3.72 1.52 12.55
CA GLU A 277 -3.82 0.23 13.22
C GLU A 277 -4.51 -0.78 12.31
N ALA A 278 -3.89 -1.92 12.06
CA ALA A 278 -4.44 -2.92 11.15
C ALA A 278 -3.83 -4.31 11.37
N ASP A 279 -4.48 -5.30 10.79
CA ASP A 279 -3.94 -6.67 10.71
C ASP A 279 -3.06 -6.78 9.46
N PRO A 280 -1.97 -7.58 9.52
CA PRO A 280 -1.20 -7.96 8.34
C PRO A 280 -2.06 -8.71 7.32
N ILE A 281 -1.63 -8.66 6.06
CA ILE A 281 -2.34 -9.28 4.95
C ILE A 281 -1.38 -10.05 4.02
N ASP A 282 -1.89 -11.10 3.40
CA ASP A 282 -1.16 -11.87 2.40
C ASP A 282 -1.62 -11.48 0.99
N VAL A 283 -0.68 -11.42 0.06
CA VAL A 283 -0.93 -11.09 -1.36
C VAL A 283 -0.30 -12.17 -2.24
N PRO A 284 -1.04 -12.84 -3.12
CA PRO A 284 -0.45 -13.76 -4.08
C PRO A 284 0.37 -12.99 -5.11
N LYS A 285 1.53 -13.52 -5.46
CA LYS A 285 2.19 -13.11 -6.69
C LYS A 285 1.33 -13.56 -7.87
N ILE A 286 1.36 -12.83 -8.98
CA ILE A 286 0.68 -13.25 -10.20
C ILE A 286 1.59 -13.13 -11.40
N TYR A 287 1.33 -13.94 -12.41
CA TYR A 287 2.04 -13.90 -13.68
C TYR A 287 1.17 -14.43 -14.81
N ALA A 288 1.47 -13.99 -16.03
CA ALA A 288 0.93 -14.55 -17.26
C ALA A 288 1.94 -14.34 -18.38
N TYR A 289 2.00 -15.28 -19.33
CA TYR A 289 2.86 -15.15 -20.49
C TYR A 289 2.33 -15.97 -21.68
N VAL A 290 2.81 -15.61 -22.87
CA VAL A 290 2.69 -16.39 -24.11
C VAL A 290 4.05 -16.51 -24.77
N ALA A 291 4.33 -17.64 -25.43
CA ALA A 291 5.51 -17.74 -26.28
C ALA A 291 5.37 -16.79 -27.47
N LYS A 292 6.46 -16.11 -27.86
CA LYS A 292 6.46 -15.20 -29.02
C LYS A 292 6.03 -15.91 -30.30
N SER A 293 6.43 -17.18 -30.47
CA SER A 293 6.03 -18.04 -31.59
C SER A 293 4.53 -18.36 -31.62
N ASP A 294 3.85 -18.26 -30.47
CA ASP A 294 2.42 -18.56 -30.33
C ASP A 294 1.56 -17.30 -30.29
N LEU A 295 2.16 -16.09 -30.37
CA LEU A 295 1.44 -14.84 -30.18
C LEU A 295 0.26 -14.66 -31.13
N SER A 296 0.38 -15.13 -32.38
CA SER A 296 -0.70 -15.09 -33.38
C SER A 296 -1.93 -15.92 -33.00
N LYS A 297 -1.81 -16.84 -32.03
CA LYS A 297 -2.93 -17.61 -31.48
C LYS A 297 -3.75 -16.79 -30.46
N TYR A 298 -3.25 -15.64 -30.04
CA TYR A 298 -3.86 -14.76 -29.04
C TYR A 298 -4.08 -13.35 -29.60
N PRO A 299 -5.08 -13.11 -30.48
CA PRO A 299 -5.26 -11.83 -31.15
C PRO A 299 -5.37 -10.62 -30.20
N LYS A 300 -6.06 -10.79 -29.06
CA LYS A 300 -6.17 -9.77 -27.99
C LYS A 300 -4.79 -9.36 -27.45
N ILE A 301 -3.95 -10.35 -27.13
CA ILE A 301 -2.60 -10.11 -26.62
C ILE A 301 -1.71 -9.56 -27.73
N GLU A 302 -1.83 -10.08 -28.96
CA GLU A 302 -1.08 -9.59 -30.11
C GLU A 302 -1.36 -8.09 -30.33
N GLU A 303 -2.62 -7.68 -30.43
CA GLU A 303 -3.03 -6.29 -30.60
C GLU A 303 -2.58 -5.40 -29.44
N TYR A 304 -2.84 -5.84 -28.20
CA TYR A 304 -2.35 -5.15 -27.01
C TYR A 304 -0.84 -4.94 -27.07
N TRP A 305 -0.11 -6.00 -27.43
CA TRP A 305 1.33 -5.96 -27.58
C TRP A 305 1.71 -4.89 -28.60
N LYS A 306 1.09 -4.84 -29.79
CA LYS A 306 1.38 -3.80 -30.82
C LYS A 306 1.31 -2.38 -30.27
N THR A 307 0.35 -2.08 -29.41
CA THR A 307 0.20 -0.76 -28.79
C THR A 307 1.23 -0.55 -27.68
N ARG A 308 1.41 -1.54 -26.80
CA ARG A 308 2.44 -1.52 -25.75
C ARG A 308 3.84 -1.33 -26.33
N ARG A 309 4.08 -1.77 -27.59
CA ARG A 309 5.34 -1.57 -28.31
C ARG A 309 5.71 -0.10 -28.51
N GLN A 310 4.75 0.81 -28.58
CA GLN A 310 5.11 2.23 -28.74
C GLN A 310 5.78 2.81 -27.50
N GLN A 311 5.75 2.09 -26.37
CA GLN A 311 6.20 2.54 -25.06
C GLN A 311 7.39 1.74 -24.51
N LEU A 312 7.84 0.69 -25.19
CA LEU A 312 9.05 -0.07 -24.84
C LEU A 312 10.15 0.22 -25.88
N ALA A 313 11.39 -0.17 -25.59
CA ALA A 313 12.50 0.11 -26.51
C ALA A 313 12.34 -0.69 -27.81
N ALA A 314 12.77 -0.14 -28.95
CA ALA A 314 12.64 -0.79 -30.26
C ALA A 314 13.30 -2.18 -30.31
N SER A 315 14.39 -2.37 -29.56
CA SER A 315 15.10 -3.65 -29.38
C SER A 315 14.24 -4.72 -28.74
N ASP A 316 13.30 -4.34 -27.88
CA ASP A 316 12.46 -5.28 -27.12
C ASP A 316 11.49 -6.01 -28.07
N PHE A 317 11.20 -5.46 -29.25
CA PHE A 317 10.28 -6.09 -30.20
C PHE A 317 10.91 -7.11 -31.11
N THR A 318 12.19 -6.92 -31.41
CA THR A 318 12.95 -7.80 -32.30
C THR A 318 13.86 -8.75 -31.53
N SER A 319 13.95 -8.61 -30.21
CA SER A 319 14.76 -9.49 -29.38
C SER A 319 14.21 -10.91 -29.37
N ASN A 320 15.12 -11.88 -29.33
CA ASN A 320 14.80 -13.28 -29.00
C ASN A 320 14.77 -13.50 -27.48
N GLU A 321 14.55 -12.44 -26.70
CA GLU A 321 14.52 -12.51 -25.25
C GLU A 321 13.09 -12.63 -24.70
N THR A 322 12.96 -13.15 -23.49
CA THR A 322 11.72 -13.12 -22.73
C THR A 322 11.51 -11.76 -22.11
N ILE A 323 10.30 -11.21 -22.24
CA ILE A 323 9.95 -9.86 -21.79
C ILE A 323 8.86 -9.96 -20.73
N ASP A 324 9.22 -9.53 -19.52
CA ASP A 324 8.30 -9.22 -18.45
C ASP A 324 8.06 -7.71 -18.46
N THR A 325 6.84 -7.25 -18.73
CA THR A 325 6.52 -5.82 -18.68
C THR A 325 6.57 -5.26 -17.26
N GLY A 326 6.62 -6.13 -16.24
CA GLY A 326 6.75 -5.80 -14.84
C GLY A 326 5.61 -4.93 -14.32
N PRO A 327 5.55 -4.71 -12.99
CA PRO A 327 4.50 -3.89 -12.40
C PRO A 327 4.91 -2.41 -12.52
N ALA A 328 4.72 -1.82 -13.69
CA ALA A 328 4.56 -0.36 -13.78
C ALA A 328 3.13 -0.06 -13.28
N PRO A 329 2.94 0.49 -12.06
CA PRO A 329 1.61 0.60 -11.44
C PRO A 329 0.57 1.24 -12.35
N GLU A 330 1.03 2.19 -13.15
CA GLU A 330 0.24 2.93 -14.09
C GLU A 330 -0.36 2.02 -15.18
N TRP A 331 0.36 1.02 -15.70
CA TRP A 331 -0.12 0.12 -16.76
C TRP A 331 -0.44 -1.30 -16.25
N ALA A 332 -0.21 -1.60 -14.97
CA ALA A 332 -0.40 -2.92 -14.40
C ALA A 332 -1.82 -3.48 -14.61
N MET A 333 -2.84 -2.60 -14.59
CA MET A 333 -4.23 -3.00 -14.85
C MET A 333 -4.46 -3.37 -16.32
N THR A 334 -3.89 -2.63 -17.27
CA THR A 334 -4.04 -2.96 -18.70
C THR A 334 -3.22 -4.20 -19.08
N ASP A 335 -2.03 -4.37 -18.49
CA ASP A 335 -1.23 -5.59 -18.63
C ASP A 335 -2.04 -6.80 -18.12
N PHE A 336 -2.64 -6.70 -16.93
CA PHE A 336 -3.52 -7.75 -16.41
C PHE A 336 -4.69 -8.06 -17.35
N GLN A 337 -5.42 -7.03 -17.79
CA GLN A 337 -6.61 -7.21 -18.62
C GLN A 337 -6.30 -7.81 -19.99
N ALA A 338 -5.11 -7.56 -20.55
CA ALA A 338 -4.70 -8.16 -21.81
C ALA A 338 -4.50 -9.68 -21.70
N PHE A 339 -4.07 -10.15 -20.52
CA PHE A 339 -3.67 -11.53 -20.25
C PHE A 339 -4.61 -12.27 -19.28
N ASP A 340 -5.74 -11.69 -18.91
CA ASP A 340 -6.69 -12.16 -17.89
C ASP A 340 -7.00 -13.67 -17.95
N ASP A 341 -7.25 -14.20 -19.14
CA ASP A 341 -7.53 -15.63 -19.38
C ASP A 341 -6.36 -16.57 -19.06
N LEU A 342 -5.14 -16.03 -18.96
CA LEU A 342 -3.90 -16.77 -18.76
C LEU A 342 -3.27 -16.54 -17.37
N VAL A 343 -3.84 -15.64 -16.56
CA VAL A 343 -3.25 -15.26 -15.27
C VAL A 343 -3.28 -16.43 -14.29
N LYS A 344 -2.12 -16.68 -13.69
CA LYS A 344 -1.93 -17.67 -12.62
C LYS A 344 -1.43 -16.99 -11.36
N SER A 345 -1.78 -17.56 -10.22
CA SER A 345 -1.15 -17.23 -8.95
C SER A 345 0.17 -17.97 -8.80
N GLY A 346 1.17 -17.30 -8.25
CA GLY A 346 2.36 -17.89 -7.68
C GLY A 346 2.32 -17.88 -6.14
N PRO A 347 3.48 -18.07 -5.49
CA PRO A 347 3.59 -18.07 -4.03
C PRO A 347 3.03 -16.80 -3.38
N LEU A 348 2.53 -16.92 -2.16
CA LEU A 348 2.09 -15.78 -1.35
C LEU A 348 3.29 -14.95 -0.89
N VAL A 349 3.14 -13.62 -0.94
CA VAL A 349 3.88 -12.69 -0.10
C VAL A 349 3.09 -12.53 1.19
N THR A 350 3.60 -13.11 2.27
CA THR A 350 2.90 -13.21 3.55
C THR A 350 3.15 -12.01 4.46
N SER A 351 2.19 -11.80 5.36
CA SER A 351 2.31 -10.95 6.54
C SER A 351 2.76 -9.52 6.24
N ILE A 352 2.19 -8.92 5.20
CA ILE A 352 2.50 -7.56 4.80
C ILE A 352 1.77 -6.59 5.72
N TRP A 353 2.50 -5.59 6.23
CA TRP A 353 1.94 -4.44 6.93
C TRP A 353 2.60 -3.15 6.45
N ARG A 354 1.90 -2.38 5.60
CA ARG A 354 2.40 -1.11 5.06
C ARG A 354 1.30 -0.20 4.56
N PHE A 355 1.58 1.10 4.56
CA PHE A 355 0.78 2.11 3.88
C PHE A 355 1.64 3.29 3.40
N GLY A 356 1.10 4.11 2.50
CA GLY A 356 1.80 5.27 1.98
C GLY A 356 1.02 6.01 0.90
N THR A 357 1.63 7.05 0.34
CA THR A 357 1.08 7.81 -0.79
C THR A 357 1.33 7.09 -2.11
N GLN A 358 0.47 7.30 -3.10
CA GLN A 358 0.71 6.95 -4.50
C GLN A 358 0.60 8.17 -5.41
N ALA A 359 1.11 8.06 -6.63
CA ALA A 359 1.22 9.19 -7.57
C ALA A 359 -0.14 9.65 -8.16
N GLY A 360 -1.20 8.86 -7.93
CA GLY A 360 -2.50 9.07 -8.52
C GLY A 360 -3.35 10.20 -7.93
N ASN A 361 -4.11 10.88 -8.79
CA ASN A 361 -5.15 11.83 -8.38
C ASN A 361 -6.54 11.21 -8.47
N GLY A 362 -7.44 11.60 -7.56
CA GLY A 362 -8.85 11.21 -7.64
C GLY A 362 -9.57 11.98 -8.74
N THR A 363 -10.62 11.39 -9.29
CA THR A 363 -11.36 11.90 -10.45
C THR A 363 -12.87 11.86 -10.22
N GLY A 364 -13.61 12.62 -11.03
CA GLY A 364 -15.08 12.58 -11.03
C GLY A 364 -15.76 13.50 -10.01
N SER A 365 -15.00 14.24 -9.19
CA SER A 365 -15.53 15.29 -8.30
C SER A 365 -14.47 16.34 -7.98
N LYS A 366 -14.90 17.60 -7.78
CA LYS A 366 -14.05 18.70 -7.32
C LYS A 366 -13.56 18.52 -5.87
N CYS A 367 -14.18 17.62 -5.11
CA CYS A 367 -13.76 17.34 -3.73
C CYS A 367 -12.32 16.81 -3.63
N PHE A 368 -11.80 16.20 -4.70
CA PHE A 368 -10.41 15.75 -4.77
C PHE A 368 -9.39 16.88 -4.97
N ASP A 369 -9.85 18.11 -5.23
CA ASP A 369 -9.00 19.29 -5.43
C ASP A 369 -8.49 19.87 -4.09
N ASP A 370 -9.09 19.51 -2.96
CA ASP A 370 -8.62 19.91 -1.63
C ASP A 370 -7.30 19.22 -1.27
N LYS A 371 -6.18 19.89 -1.55
CA LYS A 371 -4.83 19.40 -1.21
C LYS A 371 -4.37 19.81 0.18
N THR A 372 -5.28 20.22 1.07
CA THR A 372 -4.94 20.70 2.42
C THR A 372 -5.17 19.67 3.52
N LYS A 373 -5.84 18.56 3.20
CA LYS A 373 -6.25 17.54 4.18
C LYS A 373 -6.03 16.13 3.68
N LEU A 374 -5.88 15.19 4.61
CA LEU A 374 -6.00 13.78 4.33
C LEU A 374 -7.48 13.42 4.10
N HIS A 375 -7.78 12.83 2.95
CA HIS A 375 -9.12 12.41 2.54
C HIS A 375 -9.47 10.98 2.96
N GLY A 376 -8.49 10.06 2.95
CA GLY A 376 -8.79 8.67 3.24
C GLY A 376 -7.61 7.71 3.10
N LEU A 377 -7.90 6.44 3.31
CA LEU A 377 -6.98 5.32 3.17
C LEU A 377 -7.70 4.17 2.46
N VAL A 378 -7.08 3.63 1.41
CA VAL A 378 -7.51 2.42 0.70
C VAL A 378 -6.55 1.29 1.01
N THR A 379 -7.04 0.12 1.43
CA THR A 379 -6.20 -1.08 1.50
C THR A 379 -6.83 -2.25 0.77
N THR A 380 -5.97 -3.09 0.17
CA THR A 380 -6.43 -4.30 -0.50
C THR A 380 -5.32 -5.36 -0.61
N ASN A 381 -5.70 -6.63 -0.65
CA ASN A 381 -4.80 -7.73 -1.04
C ASN A 381 -4.76 -8.00 -2.55
N ALA A 382 -5.40 -7.18 -3.38
CA ALA A 382 -5.36 -7.36 -4.82
C ALA A 382 -3.91 -7.22 -5.35
N PRO A 383 -3.38 -8.22 -6.09
CA PRO A 383 -2.06 -8.14 -6.68
C PRO A 383 -1.94 -7.09 -7.79
N THR A 384 -3.07 -6.72 -8.41
CA THR A 384 -3.16 -5.61 -9.37
C THR A 384 -4.31 -4.68 -8.98
N TYR A 385 -4.10 -3.37 -9.08
CA TYR A 385 -5.09 -2.34 -8.73
C TYR A 385 -4.70 -1.02 -9.39
N LEU A 386 -5.64 -0.07 -9.47
CA LEU A 386 -5.33 1.27 -9.96
C LEU A 386 -4.55 2.08 -8.90
N PRO A 387 -3.47 2.78 -9.27
CA PRO A 387 -2.64 3.54 -8.31
C PRO A 387 -3.25 4.89 -7.89
N ASN A 388 -4.56 5.06 -8.09
CA ASN A 388 -5.30 6.30 -7.87
C ASN A 388 -6.38 6.10 -6.80
N PRO A 389 -6.86 7.17 -6.15
CA PRO A 389 -8.05 7.09 -5.31
C PRO A 389 -9.25 6.51 -6.10
N PRO A 390 -10.27 5.95 -5.41
CA PRO A 390 -11.50 5.51 -6.07
C PRO A 390 -12.11 6.66 -6.89
N SER A 391 -12.45 6.41 -8.15
CA SER A 391 -13.08 7.40 -9.02
C SER A 391 -14.53 7.62 -8.58
N PHE A 392 -15.01 8.86 -8.65
CA PHE A 392 -16.41 9.16 -8.36
C PHE A 392 -17.23 9.20 -9.65
N GLU A 393 -17.98 8.15 -9.92
CA GLU A 393 -18.71 7.97 -11.17
C GLU A 393 -20.14 7.53 -10.87
N ASN A 394 -21.12 8.16 -11.54
CA ASN A 394 -22.54 7.82 -11.38
C ASN A 394 -23.05 7.88 -9.92
N GLY A 395 -22.48 8.75 -9.10
CA GLY A 395 -22.83 8.88 -7.66
C GLY A 395 -22.26 7.77 -6.79
N GLU A 396 -21.24 7.05 -7.25
CA GLU A 396 -20.60 5.94 -6.54
C GLU A 396 -19.08 6.09 -6.60
N LEU A 397 -18.39 5.70 -5.52
CA LEU A 397 -16.93 5.53 -5.54
C LEU A 397 -16.62 4.17 -6.16
N ALA A 398 -15.86 4.15 -7.25
CA ALA A 398 -15.47 2.96 -7.98
C ALA A 398 -13.96 2.72 -7.85
N TYR A 399 -13.57 1.51 -7.43
CA TYR A 399 -12.17 1.12 -7.32
C TYR A 399 -11.94 -0.21 -8.04
N LYS A 400 -10.99 -0.22 -8.98
CA LYS A 400 -10.69 -1.40 -9.79
C LYS A 400 -9.54 -2.19 -9.17
N VAL A 401 -9.79 -3.47 -8.96
CA VAL A 401 -8.83 -4.45 -8.44
C VAL A 401 -8.81 -5.66 -9.34
N ALA A 402 -7.69 -6.38 -9.38
CA ALA A 402 -7.51 -7.54 -10.22
C ALA A 402 -6.55 -8.56 -9.60
N GLY A 403 -6.75 -9.82 -9.96
CA GLY A 403 -5.98 -10.97 -9.47
C GLY A 403 -6.49 -12.28 -10.08
N ALA A 404 -5.73 -13.35 -9.92
CA ALA A 404 -6.17 -14.67 -10.37
C ALA A 404 -7.35 -15.19 -9.52
N HIS A 405 -8.18 -16.06 -10.10
CA HIS A 405 -9.32 -16.66 -9.41
C HIS A 405 -8.93 -17.57 -8.23
N HIS A 406 -7.84 -18.32 -8.39
CA HIS A 406 -7.37 -19.32 -7.44
C HIS A 406 -5.96 -18.98 -6.95
N LEU A 407 -5.58 -19.53 -5.80
CA LEU A 407 -4.20 -19.53 -5.30
C LEU A 407 -3.32 -20.46 -6.14
N GLU A 408 -2.05 -20.58 -5.76
CA GLU A 408 -1.03 -21.34 -6.48
C GLU A 408 -1.41 -22.81 -6.75
N ASP A 409 -2.22 -23.40 -5.88
CA ASP A 409 -2.72 -24.78 -6.04
C ASP A 409 -3.72 -24.97 -7.19
N GLY A 410 -4.22 -23.87 -7.77
CA GLY A 410 -5.20 -23.88 -8.85
C GLY A 410 -6.62 -24.28 -8.43
N VAL A 411 -6.87 -24.52 -7.13
CA VAL A 411 -8.15 -25.05 -6.62
C VAL A 411 -8.70 -24.19 -5.48
N THR A 412 -7.85 -23.67 -4.60
CA THR A 412 -8.31 -22.80 -3.50
C THR A 412 -8.63 -21.42 -4.04
N LEU A 413 -9.88 -20.97 -3.86
CA LEU A 413 -10.32 -19.64 -4.30
C LEU A 413 -9.52 -18.54 -3.60
N PHE A 414 -8.97 -17.61 -4.38
CA PHE A 414 -8.37 -16.42 -3.83
C PHE A 414 -9.46 -15.44 -3.38
N LYS A 415 -9.46 -15.10 -2.09
CA LYS A 415 -10.47 -14.26 -1.46
C LYS A 415 -9.96 -12.83 -1.27
N GLY A 416 -10.71 -11.90 -1.85
CA GLY A 416 -10.42 -10.48 -1.80
C GLY A 416 -10.75 -9.84 -0.46
N SER A 417 -9.94 -8.86 -0.11
CA SER A 417 -10.10 -7.97 1.02
C SER A 417 -9.90 -6.55 0.53
N TYR A 418 -10.86 -5.68 0.84
CA TYR A 418 -10.81 -4.26 0.58
C TYR A 418 -11.28 -3.51 1.83
N ASP A 419 -10.53 -2.50 2.25
CA ASP A 419 -10.96 -1.52 3.24
C ASP A 419 -10.85 -0.12 2.65
N LEU A 420 -11.85 0.71 2.95
CA LEU A 420 -11.89 2.12 2.60
C LEU A 420 -12.20 2.92 3.86
N VAL A 421 -11.26 3.77 4.25
CA VAL A 421 -11.44 4.76 5.32
C VAL A 421 -11.61 6.12 4.65
N LEU A 422 -12.69 6.82 4.94
CA LEU A 422 -12.99 8.15 4.39
C LEU A 422 -13.15 9.16 5.51
N ARG A 423 -12.56 10.34 5.34
CA ARG A 423 -12.84 11.47 6.22
C ARG A 423 -14.28 11.91 5.99
N THR A 424 -15.04 12.10 7.07
CA THR A 424 -16.48 12.36 6.97
C THR A 424 -16.80 13.62 6.16
N GLU A 425 -16.02 14.69 6.32
CA GLU A 425 -16.16 15.94 5.52
C GLU A 425 -15.97 15.69 4.02
N PHE A 426 -14.99 14.85 3.65
CA PHE A 426 -14.73 14.50 2.25
C PHE A 426 -15.88 13.67 1.67
N ALA A 427 -16.38 12.68 2.42
CA ALA A 427 -17.56 11.91 2.03
C ALA A 427 -18.81 12.80 1.85
N ARG A 428 -19.03 13.77 2.75
CA ARG A 428 -20.13 14.74 2.63
C ARG A 428 -19.97 15.64 1.41
N CYS A 429 -18.76 16.09 1.09
CA CYS A 429 -18.48 16.85 -0.12
C CYS A 429 -18.87 16.06 -1.38
N LEU A 430 -18.46 14.78 -1.47
CA LEU A 430 -18.72 13.94 -2.65
C LEU A 430 -20.22 13.79 -2.93
N TYR A 431 -21.02 13.64 -1.88
CA TYR A 431 -22.44 13.29 -1.99
C TYR A 431 -23.41 14.44 -1.69
N GLY A 432 -22.90 15.63 -1.34
CA GLY A 432 -23.72 16.78 -0.94
C GLY A 432 -24.53 16.54 0.34
N PHE A 433 -24.02 15.69 1.25
CA PHE A 433 -24.75 15.32 2.47
C PHE A 433 -24.66 16.36 3.57
N SER A 434 -25.71 16.41 4.39
CA SER A 434 -25.75 17.17 5.65
C SER A 434 -25.00 16.41 6.78
N ASN A 435 -25.14 16.84 8.03
CA ASN A 435 -24.47 16.19 9.17
C ASN A 435 -25.13 14.89 9.68
N ALA A 436 -26.25 14.43 9.09
CA ALA A 436 -26.96 13.22 9.54
C ALA A 436 -26.16 11.91 9.27
N PRO A 437 -26.48 10.80 9.98
CA PRO A 437 -25.79 9.53 9.84
C PRO A 437 -25.73 9.03 8.40
N ILE A 438 -24.57 8.50 8.01
CA ILE A 438 -24.32 8.00 6.66
C ILE A 438 -24.50 6.47 6.68
N SER A 439 -25.35 5.95 5.81
CA SER A 439 -25.39 4.54 5.44
C SER A 439 -24.60 4.31 4.14
N ALA A 440 -24.16 3.08 3.89
CA ALA A 440 -23.40 2.74 2.71
C ALA A 440 -23.82 1.38 2.18
N LYS A 441 -23.79 1.23 0.87
CA LYS A 441 -23.94 -0.04 0.18
C LYS A 441 -22.65 -0.31 -0.60
N ILE A 442 -22.07 -1.48 -0.40
CA ILE A 442 -20.92 -1.92 -1.18
C ILE A 442 -21.42 -2.95 -2.21
N SER A 443 -20.79 -2.98 -3.37
CA SER A 443 -21.04 -4.03 -4.37
C SER A 443 -19.76 -4.33 -5.13
N VAL A 444 -19.56 -5.59 -5.48
CA VAL A 444 -18.40 -6.05 -6.25
C VAL A 444 -18.95 -6.51 -7.60
N VAL A 445 -18.63 -5.75 -8.65
CA VAL A 445 -19.11 -6.00 -10.01
C VAL A 445 -18.01 -6.69 -10.80
N SER A 446 -18.30 -7.88 -11.30
CA SER A 446 -17.37 -8.65 -12.14
C SER A 446 -17.26 -8.05 -13.55
N THR A 447 -16.26 -8.49 -14.31
CA THR A 447 -16.00 -8.00 -15.69
C THR A 447 -17.16 -8.25 -16.65
N ASN A 448 -17.93 -9.33 -16.45
CA ASN A 448 -19.14 -9.64 -17.20
C ASN A 448 -20.38 -8.81 -16.78
N GLY A 449 -20.22 -7.85 -15.87
CA GLY A 449 -21.30 -7.01 -15.35
C GLY A 449 -22.13 -7.65 -14.23
N SER A 450 -21.89 -8.91 -13.83
CA SER A 450 -22.62 -9.54 -12.74
C SER A 450 -22.09 -9.12 -11.37
N THR A 451 -22.98 -8.80 -10.45
CA THR A 451 -22.64 -8.53 -9.04
C THR A 451 -22.31 -9.84 -8.31
N GLN A 452 -21.20 -9.86 -7.58
CA GLN A 452 -20.84 -10.98 -6.71
C GLN A 452 -21.53 -10.85 -5.35
N ASP A 453 -21.95 -11.98 -4.79
CA ASP A 453 -22.38 -12.05 -3.40
C ASP A 453 -21.14 -11.92 -2.49
N ILE A 454 -21.08 -10.81 -1.75
CA ILE A 454 -19.99 -10.55 -0.80
C ILE A 454 -20.40 -11.12 0.56
N ALA A 455 -19.55 -11.95 1.16
CA ALA A 455 -19.90 -12.61 2.42
C ALA A 455 -19.85 -11.66 3.63
N THR A 456 -19.13 -10.53 3.54
CA THR A 456 -19.02 -9.58 4.63
C THR A 456 -18.87 -8.16 4.11
N GLU A 457 -19.87 -7.34 4.41
CA GLU A 457 -19.83 -5.89 4.30
C GLU A 457 -19.94 -5.31 5.71
N SER A 458 -19.06 -4.38 6.06
CA SER A 458 -19.20 -3.63 7.31
C SER A 458 -19.11 -2.14 7.05
N LEU A 459 -19.91 -1.41 7.83
CA LEU A 459 -19.93 0.04 7.88
C LEU A 459 -19.84 0.48 9.33
N ARG A 460 -18.90 1.37 9.62
CA ARG A 460 -18.77 2.01 10.92
C ARG A 460 -18.47 3.48 10.72
N GLU A 461 -19.30 4.36 11.28
CA GLU A 461 -18.98 5.78 11.42
C GLU A 461 -18.38 6.01 12.82
N ASP A 462 -17.19 6.59 12.88
CA ASP A 462 -16.64 7.15 14.11
C ASP A 462 -16.84 8.67 14.06
N ALA A 463 -18.00 9.11 14.54
CA ALA A 463 -18.36 10.53 14.55
C ALA A 463 -17.43 11.36 15.44
N ALA A 464 -16.81 10.78 16.47
CA ALA A 464 -15.87 11.51 17.32
C ALA A 464 -14.57 11.81 16.57
N ARG A 465 -14.08 10.85 15.78
CA ARG A 465 -12.84 11.00 14.99
C ARG A 465 -13.06 11.49 13.56
N GLN A 466 -14.30 11.67 13.13
CA GLN A 466 -14.68 12.12 11.78
C GLN A 466 -14.18 11.18 10.66
N TRP A 467 -14.30 9.87 10.89
CA TRP A 467 -13.96 8.83 9.90
C TRP A 467 -15.12 7.87 9.65
N LEU A 468 -15.28 7.49 8.38
CA LEU A 468 -16.16 6.44 7.91
C LEU A 468 -15.30 5.23 7.50
N TYR A 469 -15.62 4.06 8.04
CA TYR A 469 -14.93 2.81 7.77
C TYR A 469 -15.85 1.88 6.98
N LEU A 470 -15.36 1.43 5.83
CA LEU A 470 -16.04 0.47 4.98
C LEU A 470 -15.13 -0.71 4.72
N SER A 471 -15.69 -1.92 4.73
CA SER A 471 -14.96 -3.11 4.32
C SER A 471 -15.80 -4.03 3.45
N ALA A 472 -15.14 -4.66 2.46
CA ALA A 472 -15.70 -5.74 1.67
C ALA A 472 -14.71 -6.91 1.65
N LYS A 473 -15.16 -8.08 2.13
CA LYS A 473 -14.32 -9.28 2.28
C LYS A 473 -14.94 -10.47 1.56
N ASN A 474 -14.09 -11.43 1.20
CA ASN A 474 -14.45 -12.74 0.64
C ASN A 474 -15.06 -12.71 -0.77
N PHE A 475 -14.91 -11.61 -1.50
CA PHE A 475 -15.17 -11.59 -2.93
C PHE A 475 -14.10 -12.39 -3.70
N THR A 476 -14.39 -12.76 -4.94
CA THR A 476 -13.46 -13.49 -5.81
C THR A 476 -12.90 -12.56 -6.88
N PHE A 477 -11.69 -12.87 -7.34
CA PHE A 477 -11.02 -12.04 -8.34
C PHE A 477 -11.30 -12.49 -9.76
N SER A 478 -11.26 -11.52 -10.64
CA SER A 478 -10.74 -11.57 -12.02
C SER A 478 -10.16 -10.16 -12.23
N ALA A 479 -10.97 -9.23 -12.70
CA ALA A 479 -10.75 -7.78 -12.60
C ALA A 479 -12.03 -7.04 -12.15
N PRO A 480 -12.56 -7.31 -10.94
CA PRO A 480 -13.79 -6.69 -10.49
C PRO A 480 -13.63 -5.19 -10.19
N THR A 481 -14.76 -4.47 -10.25
CA THR A 481 -14.89 -3.11 -9.76
C THR A 481 -15.66 -3.10 -8.45
N ILE A 482 -15.05 -2.58 -7.39
CA ILE A 482 -15.68 -2.35 -6.09
C ILE A 482 -16.38 -1.01 -6.17
N LYS A 483 -17.70 -1.00 -5.98
CA LYS A 483 -18.52 0.20 -5.98
C LYS A 483 -19.07 0.45 -4.58
N VAL A 484 -18.85 1.66 -4.09
CA VAL A 484 -19.35 2.14 -2.80
C VAL A 484 -20.34 3.26 -3.07
N LYS A 485 -21.59 3.06 -2.65
CA LYS A 485 -22.62 4.09 -2.66
C LYS A 485 -22.91 4.52 -1.24
N LEU A 486 -22.63 5.78 -0.93
CA LEU A 486 -23.05 6.38 0.33
C LEU A 486 -24.48 6.90 0.20
N MET A 487 -25.24 6.81 1.28
CA MET A 487 -26.63 7.24 1.42
C MET A 487 -26.77 7.95 2.78
N GLN A 488 -27.69 8.90 2.88
CA GLN A 488 -27.97 9.59 4.13
C GLN A 488 -29.44 9.37 4.49
N ASP A 489 -29.70 8.81 5.67
CA ASP A 489 -31.06 8.74 6.20
C ASP A 489 -31.54 10.16 6.54
N LYS A 490 -32.82 10.44 6.30
CA LYS A 490 -33.39 11.77 6.54
C LYS A 490 -33.24 12.10 8.04
N PRO A 491 -32.70 13.28 8.41
CA PRO A 491 -32.56 13.65 9.82
C PRO A 491 -33.92 13.55 10.52
N ILE A 492 -33.99 12.84 11.64
CA ILE A 492 -35.14 12.92 12.55
C ILE A 492 -35.04 14.29 13.22
N VAL A 493 -35.71 15.30 12.66
CA VAL A 493 -35.82 16.61 13.30
C VAL A 493 -36.56 16.40 14.62
N PRO A 494 -35.98 16.72 15.80
CA PRO A 494 -36.76 16.75 17.02
C PRO A 494 -37.85 17.81 16.84
N ALA A 495 -39.11 17.37 16.88
CA ALA A 495 -40.24 18.29 16.82
C ALA A 495 -40.06 19.33 17.92
N LYS A 496 -39.99 20.62 17.55
CA LYS A 496 -40.14 21.73 18.48
C LYS A 496 -41.41 21.48 19.28
N GLU A 497 -41.30 21.54 20.61
CA GLU A 497 -42.45 21.66 21.49
C GLU A 497 -43.18 22.96 21.15
N GLU A 498 -44.25 22.84 20.38
CA GLU A 498 -45.26 23.89 20.24
C GLU A 498 -46.52 23.39 20.93
N VAL A 499 -46.83 24.02 22.05
CA VAL A 499 -48.05 23.81 22.81
C VAL A 499 -49.21 24.35 21.98
N THR A 500 -50.05 23.49 21.42
CA THR A 500 -51.51 23.47 21.66
C THR A 500 -52.27 22.58 20.67
N LYS A 501 -53.20 21.81 21.27
CA LYS A 501 -54.45 21.22 20.73
C LYS A 501 -54.36 20.27 19.52
N ALA A 502 -54.54 19.00 19.89
CA ALA A 502 -54.95 17.82 19.13
C ALA A 502 -55.47 18.02 17.70
N PRO A 503 -54.90 17.24 16.77
CA PRO A 503 -55.66 16.69 15.65
C PRO A 503 -55.57 15.16 15.55
N ALA A 504 -56.58 14.63 14.89
CA ALA A 504 -56.84 13.22 14.64
C ALA A 504 -55.81 12.52 13.74
N THR A 505 -55.49 11.29 14.14
CA THR A 505 -55.11 10.10 13.34
C THR A 505 -54.63 10.26 11.89
N SER A 506 -53.38 9.89 11.63
CA SER A 506 -53.03 8.95 10.56
C SER A 506 -51.85 8.05 10.97
N VAL A 507 -51.96 6.76 10.64
CA VAL A 507 -51.37 5.63 11.37
C VAL A 507 -50.03 5.20 10.77
N ALA A 508 -48.96 5.22 11.59
CA ALA A 508 -47.73 4.47 11.33
C ALA A 508 -48.00 2.96 11.51
N LYS A 509 -47.71 2.15 10.48
CA LYS A 509 -47.86 0.69 10.54
C LYS A 509 -46.86 0.12 11.56
N LYS A 510 -47.37 -0.31 12.72
CA LYS A 510 -46.62 -1.09 13.72
C LYS A 510 -46.16 -2.42 13.10
N VAL A 511 -44.85 -2.65 13.11
CA VAL A 511 -44.27 -3.97 12.84
C VAL A 511 -44.44 -4.82 14.10
N ILE A 512 -45.22 -5.90 13.99
CA ILE A 512 -45.45 -6.86 15.07
C ILE A 512 -44.46 -8.01 14.88
N THR A 513 -43.83 -8.47 15.95
CA THR A 513 -42.95 -9.65 15.94
C THR A 513 -43.60 -10.80 16.70
N ILE A 514 -43.71 -11.97 16.08
CA ILE A 514 -44.22 -13.19 16.70
C ILE A 514 -43.11 -14.23 16.83
N THR A 515 -43.24 -15.09 17.83
CA THR A 515 -42.35 -16.23 18.01
C THR A 515 -43.09 -17.50 17.60
N CYS A 516 -42.45 -18.35 16.79
CA CYS A 516 -43.02 -19.56 16.23
C CYS A 516 -42.12 -20.75 16.57
N ALA A 517 -42.70 -21.85 17.03
CA ALA A 517 -41.98 -23.05 17.45
C ALA A 517 -42.44 -24.31 16.69
N LYS A 518 -41.47 -25.17 16.35
CA LYS A 518 -41.70 -26.51 15.77
C LYS A 518 -40.85 -27.51 16.57
N GLY A 519 -41.49 -28.27 17.46
CA GLY A 519 -40.77 -29.10 18.43
C GLY A 519 -39.90 -28.24 19.36
N LYS A 520 -38.60 -28.56 19.48
CA LYS A 520 -37.64 -27.80 20.30
C LYS A 520 -37.07 -26.55 19.59
N ILE A 521 -37.35 -26.34 18.30
CA ILE A 521 -36.81 -25.22 17.52
C ILE A 521 -37.75 -24.02 17.61
N THR A 522 -37.23 -22.86 18.01
CA THR A 522 -37.99 -21.59 18.13
C THR A 522 -37.38 -20.51 17.23
N LYS A 523 -38.19 -19.80 16.44
CA LYS A 523 -37.77 -18.71 15.53
C LYS A 523 -38.74 -17.51 15.60
N LYS A 524 -38.22 -16.28 15.45
CA LYS A 524 -39.03 -15.05 15.45
C LYS A 524 -39.29 -14.55 14.03
N TYR A 525 -40.49 -14.02 13.79
CA TYR A 525 -40.93 -13.47 12.50
C TYR A 525 -41.58 -12.09 12.71
N SER A 526 -41.13 -11.09 11.96
CA SER A 526 -41.59 -9.70 12.07
C SER A 526 -42.27 -9.23 10.78
N GLY A 527 -43.37 -8.50 10.89
CA GLY A 527 -44.09 -7.92 9.76
C GLY A 527 -45.31 -7.11 10.20
N ALA A 528 -46.07 -6.54 9.27
CA ALA A 528 -47.32 -5.86 9.59
C ALA A 528 -48.39 -6.84 10.13
N ASN A 529 -48.34 -8.11 9.71
CA ASN A 529 -49.19 -9.19 10.22
C ASN A 529 -48.48 -10.55 10.04
N PRO A 530 -47.43 -10.86 10.83
CA PRO A 530 -46.65 -12.06 10.63
C PRO A 530 -47.45 -13.32 11.00
N LYS A 531 -47.26 -14.40 10.24
CA LYS A 531 -47.83 -15.73 10.52
C LYS A 531 -46.70 -16.76 10.64
N CYS A 532 -46.90 -17.78 11.46
CA CYS A 532 -45.95 -18.88 11.54
C CYS A 532 -46.00 -19.71 10.24
N PRO A 533 -44.85 -20.06 9.65
CA PRO A 533 -44.82 -20.93 8.47
C PRO A 533 -45.35 -22.33 8.80
N SER A 534 -45.79 -23.06 7.77
CA SER A 534 -46.43 -24.36 7.92
C SER A 534 -45.59 -25.33 8.76
N GLY A 535 -46.22 -25.91 9.79
CA GLY A 535 -45.57 -26.78 10.76
C GLY A 535 -44.95 -26.08 11.98
N TYR A 536 -44.97 -24.74 12.08
CA TYR A 536 -44.62 -24.01 13.29
C TYR A 536 -45.89 -23.47 13.97
N LYS A 537 -46.00 -23.60 15.30
CA LYS A 537 -47.07 -23.02 16.12
C LYS A 537 -46.61 -21.73 16.78
N LYS A 538 -47.49 -20.73 16.84
CA LYS A 538 -47.20 -19.48 17.55
C LYS A 538 -47.04 -19.77 19.04
N LYS A 539 -45.98 -19.25 19.64
CA LYS A 539 -45.71 -19.33 21.08
C LYS A 539 -46.29 -18.13 21.79
#